data_AF-A0A8G1R321-F1
#
_entry.id   AF-A0A8G1R321-F1
#
_cell.length_a   1.000
_cell.length_b   1.000
_cell.length_c   1.000
_cell.angle_alpha   90.00
_cell.angle_beta   90.00
_cell.angle_gamma   90.00
#
_symmetry.space_group_name_H-M   'P 1'
#
loop_
_entity.id
_entity.type
_entity.pdbx_description
1 polymer ?
#
loop_
_entity_poly.entity_id
_entity_poly.type
_entity_poly.pdbx_seq_one_letter_code
_entity_poly.pdbx_strand_id
1 'polypeptide(L)'
;MKPYSVLHFIGAAMAAITIRDPGDIIPAFQWKSDNAILADYNVSTETVQRIAQVGPYMVRGQENRFNHTTLAVSGNDTSVLVATEHANVYVDHTEVVKFGYSSNLIQASFYGVNSAVLVANNSQLRLTDVNITTHNGAANVYAYGTDSVAYIDNAWLYSSGPTAHGLYAAGNGTIRARNVHHFSGGNRCSSFSGDTPAGYLYVEDSIAHTTGIGSAIVFAVKHANLTNVVGYAEQSPAFFTIGEGHAVATDCDLTAGLLGGAVIFSISKDTQAYPFQFTLENTRLKVLGDAPGLWYGTVYADSYIRNSQIITESGILAVANFSTITEAFNFYSDYATSGDIVATADSRIYVEESTLEGDLVAYNGSTLEFSLERHSHWSGRAYVGYGEAELAVYLDKTSSWNLTGNTALKNFTNADMSFGNVNSNGFSVTYDADAPANKPLARRTFNLTGGGTVSPA
;
A
#
# COMPACT_ATOMS: atom_id res chain seq x y z
N MET A 1 -53.87 19.96 -4.14
CA MET A 1 -52.74 19.93 -5.09
C MET A 1 -51.49 20.36 -4.35
N LYS A 2 -50.62 19.38 -4.00
CA LYS A 2 -49.29 19.63 -3.45
C LYS A 2 -48.29 19.39 -4.58
N PRO A 3 -47.30 20.26 -4.82
CA PRO A 3 -46.32 20.02 -5.87
C PRO A 3 -45.33 18.95 -5.39
N TYR A 4 -45.15 17.91 -6.20
CA TYR A 4 -44.06 16.96 -6.08
C TYR A 4 -42.82 17.57 -6.73
N SER A 5 -41.78 17.86 -5.95
CA SER A 5 -40.45 18.12 -6.50
C SER A 5 -39.76 16.78 -6.73
N VAL A 6 -39.64 16.39 -7.99
CA VAL A 6 -38.80 15.28 -8.43
C VAL A 6 -37.39 15.85 -8.60
N LEU A 7 -36.51 15.60 -7.62
CA LEU A 7 -35.09 15.89 -7.75
C LEU A 7 -34.48 14.86 -8.72
N HIS A 8 -34.21 15.28 -9.95
CA HIS A 8 -33.46 14.46 -10.89
C HIS A 8 -31.99 14.44 -10.45
N PHE A 9 -31.52 13.29 -9.99
CA PHE A 9 -30.08 13.01 -9.93
C PHE A 9 -29.55 12.98 -11.36
N ILE A 10 -28.87 14.05 -11.77
CA ILE A 10 -28.08 14.05 -12.99
C ILE A 10 -26.91 13.10 -12.71
N GLY A 11 -26.94 11.92 -13.32
CA GLY A 11 -25.80 11.00 -13.30
C GLY A 11 -24.59 11.71 -13.87
N ALA A 12 -23.56 11.88 -13.04
CA ALA A 12 -22.26 12.33 -13.51
C ALA A 12 -21.76 11.27 -14.50
N ALA A 13 -21.67 11.64 -15.79
CA ALA A 13 -20.99 10.82 -16.76
C ALA A 13 -19.53 10.71 -16.31
N MET A 14 -19.11 9.53 -15.84
CA MET A 14 -17.71 9.26 -15.57
C MET A 14 -16.98 9.32 -16.91
N ALA A 15 -16.25 10.41 -17.13
CA ALA A 15 -15.28 10.48 -18.22
C ALA A 15 -14.22 9.41 -17.93
N ALA A 16 -14.17 8.35 -18.73
CA ALA A 16 -13.06 7.41 -18.68
C ALA A 16 -11.81 8.13 -19.17
N ILE A 17 -10.95 8.56 -18.26
CA ILE A 17 -9.62 9.07 -18.60
C ILE A 17 -8.78 7.85 -18.97
N THR A 18 -8.38 7.74 -20.24
CA THR A 18 -7.40 6.74 -20.66
C THR A 18 -6.03 7.20 -20.18
N ILE A 19 -5.55 6.53 -19.15
CA ILE A 19 -4.21 6.71 -18.60
C ILE A 19 -3.25 5.97 -19.50
N ARG A 20 -2.19 6.65 -19.95
CA ARG A 20 -1.16 6.03 -20.77
C ARG A 20 0.05 5.67 -19.93
N ASP A 21 0.55 4.47 -20.09
CA ASP A 21 1.75 3.99 -19.41
C ASP A 21 2.67 3.23 -20.40
N PRO A 22 3.90 2.86 -20.01
CA PRO A 22 4.81 2.16 -20.93
C PRO A 22 4.26 0.84 -21.49
N GLY A 23 3.38 0.14 -20.77
CA GLY A 23 2.74 -1.10 -21.22
C GLY A 23 1.82 -0.93 -22.44
N ASP A 24 1.35 0.29 -22.75
CA ASP A 24 0.55 0.57 -23.95
C ASP A 24 1.37 0.57 -25.24
N ILE A 25 2.65 0.97 -25.13
CA ILE A 25 3.53 1.17 -26.28
C ILE A 25 4.38 -0.05 -26.49
N ILE A 26 4.87 -0.60 -25.38
CA ILE A 26 5.83 -1.66 -25.43
C ILE A 26 4.99 -2.99 -25.39
N PRO A 27 5.14 -3.92 -26.37
CA PRO A 27 4.38 -5.19 -26.40
C PRO A 27 4.87 -6.30 -25.45
N ALA A 28 3.94 -6.94 -24.73
CA ALA A 28 4.21 -8.00 -23.74
C ALA A 28 5.14 -9.15 -24.18
N PHE A 29 5.22 -9.48 -25.47
CA PHE A 29 6.06 -10.57 -25.97
C PHE A 29 7.57 -10.27 -25.89
N GLN A 30 7.97 -9.00 -25.83
CA GLN A 30 9.38 -8.60 -25.87
C GLN A 30 10.16 -8.88 -24.57
N TRP A 31 9.47 -9.13 -23.45
CA TRP A 31 10.06 -9.39 -22.12
C TRP A 31 9.36 -10.54 -21.40
N LYS A 32 8.63 -11.36 -22.14
CA LYS A 32 8.05 -12.58 -21.60
C LYS A 32 9.15 -13.47 -20.99
N SER A 33 10.36 -13.46 -21.56
CA SER A 33 11.54 -14.13 -21.01
C SER A 33 11.93 -13.56 -19.65
N ASP A 34 11.98 -12.24 -19.54
CA ASP A 34 12.46 -11.54 -18.36
C ASP A 34 11.49 -11.78 -17.20
N ASN A 35 10.19 -11.63 -17.45
CA ASN A 35 9.15 -11.84 -16.44
C ASN A 35 8.89 -13.33 -16.13
N ALA A 36 9.50 -14.25 -16.87
CA ALA A 36 9.52 -15.67 -16.50
C ALA A 36 10.61 -15.99 -15.47
N ILE A 37 11.57 -15.08 -15.25
CA ILE A 37 12.57 -15.20 -14.18
C ILE A 37 11.87 -14.91 -12.86
N LEU A 38 11.93 -15.86 -11.92
CA LEU A 38 11.36 -15.70 -10.58
C LEU A 38 12.43 -15.26 -9.60
N ALA A 39 12.06 -14.37 -8.70
CA ALA A 39 12.92 -14.00 -7.57
C ALA A 39 13.28 -15.23 -6.73
N ASP A 40 14.58 -15.55 -6.62
CA ASP A 40 15.10 -16.58 -5.74
C ASP A 40 15.73 -15.92 -4.51
N TYR A 41 15.07 -16.11 -3.37
CA TYR A 41 15.51 -15.63 -2.07
C TYR A 41 15.92 -16.78 -1.13
N ASN A 42 16.12 -18.00 -1.67
CA ASN A 42 16.80 -19.09 -0.94
C ASN A 42 18.31 -18.85 -0.80
N VAL A 43 18.68 -17.61 -0.50
CA VAL A 43 20.03 -17.16 -0.24
C VAL A 43 20.07 -16.59 1.17
N SER A 44 21.17 -16.78 1.88
CA SER A 44 21.32 -16.23 3.23
C SER A 44 21.17 -14.72 3.21
N THR A 45 20.30 -14.17 4.07
CA THR A 45 20.17 -12.71 4.22
C THR A 45 21.51 -12.11 4.63
N GLU A 46 22.05 -11.23 3.80
CA GLU A 46 23.29 -10.52 4.08
C GLU A 46 22.98 -9.09 4.51
N THR A 47 23.50 -8.67 5.65
CA THR A 47 23.33 -7.30 6.20
C THR A 47 24.51 -6.39 5.89
N VAL A 48 25.45 -6.85 5.06
CA VAL A 48 26.60 -6.08 4.60
C VAL A 48 26.66 -6.05 3.09
N GLN A 49 27.04 -4.90 2.53
CA GLN A 49 27.29 -4.77 1.11
C GLN A 49 28.54 -5.57 0.73
N ARG A 50 28.42 -6.48 -0.25
CA ARG A 50 29.54 -7.27 -0.79
C ARG A 50 29.84 -6.98 -2.25
N ILE A 51 28.82 -6.53 -2.99
CA ILE A 51 28.96 -6.19 -4.40
C ILE A 51 29.19 -4.68 -4.52
N ALA A 52 30.24 -4.30 -5.24
CA ALA A 52 30.58 -2.91 -5.45
C ALA A 52 29.54 -2.22 -6.34
N GLN A 53 29.17 -0.99 -5.98
CA GLN A 53 28.35 -0.13 -6.82
C GLN A 53 29.21 0.45 -7.94
N VAL A 54 29.12 -0.12 -9.13
CA VAL A 54 29.93 0.24 -10.29
C VAL A 54 29.07 0.45 -11.53
N GLY A 55 29.55 1.26 -12.47
CA GLY A 55 28.91 1.51 -13.75
C GLY A 55 29.84 2.23 -14.72
N PRO A 56 29.59 2.16 -16.04
CA PRO A 56 30.39 2.88 -17.03
C PRO A 56 30.28 4.40 -16.90
N TYR A 57 29.17 4.90 -16.34
CA TYR A 57 28.94 6.32 -16.09
C TYR A 57 28.96 6.61 -14.58
N MET A 58 30.14 6.45 -13.95
CA MET A 58 30.30 6.70 -12.51
C MET A 58 30.77 8.14 -12.26
N VAL A 59 30.07 8.89 -11.42
CA VAL A 59 30.39 10.26 -11.02
C VAL A 59 30.68 10.30 -9.52
N ARG A 60 31.85 10.84 -9.15
CA ARG A 60 32.35 10.89 -7.77
C ARG A 60 32.72 12.30 -7.36
N GLY A 61 32.14 12.83 -6.28
CA GLY A 61 32.54 14.10 -5.66
C GLY A 61 32.53 15.33 -6.55
N GLN A 62 31.78 15.29 -7.65
CA GLN A 62 31.75 16.35 -8.64
C GLN A 62 30.36 16.53 -9.25
N GLU A 63 30.17 17.67 -9.91
CA GLU A 63 29.01 17.90 -10.77
C GLU A 63 29.24 17.24 -12.14
N ASN A 64 28.20 16.61 -12.70
CA ASN A 64 28.21 16.16 -14.09
C ASN A 64 26.81 16.29 -14.72
N ARG A 65 26.77 16.42 -16.06
CA ARG A 65 25.53 16.55 -16.82
C ARG A 65 25.51 15.59 -18.00
N PHE A 66 24.39 14.87 -18.18
CA PHE A 66 24.07 14.07 -19.35
C PHE A 66 22.85 14.69 -20.02
N ASN A 67 22.91 14.95 -21.32
CA ASN A 67 21.83 15.62 -22.02
C ASN A 67 21.69 15.10 -23.47
N HIS A 68 20.45 14.85 -23.94
CA HIS A 68 20.13 14.42 -25.30
C HIS A 68 21.01 13.24 -25.76
N THR A 69 21.10 12.20 -24.93
CA THR A 69 21.99 11.06 -25.17
C THR A 69 21.33 9.74 -24.76
N THR A 70 22.04 8.63 -25.01
CA THR A 70 21.66 7.29 -24.55
C THR A 70 22.79 6.75 -23.67
N LEU A 71 22.44 6.27 -22.47
CA LEU A 71 23.32 5.58 -21.55
C LEU A 71 22.90 4.12 -21.47
N ALA A 72 23.83 3.18 -21.62
CA ALA A 72 23.47 1.76 -21.56
C ALA A 72 24.56 0.88 -20.94
N VAL A 73 24.13 -0.22 -20.33
CA VAL A 73 25.01 -1.31 -19.90
C VAL A 73 24.28 -2.65 -19.95
N SER A 74 25.01 -3.73 -20.23
CA SER A 74 24.49 -5.10 -20.23
C SER A 74 25.16 -6.04 -19.24
N GLY A 75 26.14 -5.53 -18.49
CA GLY A 75 26.86 -6.27 -17.46
C GLY A 75 25.96 -6.63 -16.28
N ASN A 76 26.17 -7.83 -15.75
CA ASN A 76 25.62 -8.22 -14.45
C ASN A 76 26.26 -7.38 -13.33
N ASP A 77 25.54 -7.23 -12.22
CA ASP A 77 26.03 -6.54 -11.01
C ASP A 77 26.57 -5.12 -11.25
N THR A 78 26.13 -4.48 -12.34
CA THR A 78 26.66 -3.20 -12.81
C THR A 78 25.49 -2.28 -13.06
N SER A 79 25.51 -1.06 -12.54
CA SER A 79 24.52 -0.03 -12.87
C SER A 79 24.90 0.73 -14.14
N VAL A 80 23.96 1.41 -14.80
CA VAL A 80 24.31 2.28 -15.94
C VAL A 80 25.02 3.53 -15.42
N LEU A 81 24.33 4.30 -14.59
CA LEU A 81 24.79 5.55 -14.00
C LEU A 81 24.86 5.41 -12.47
N VAL A 82 26.00 5.80 -11.89
CA VAL A 82 26.21 5.82 -10.44
C VAL A 82 26.68 7.21 -10.01
N ALA A 83 25.85 7.92 -9.26
CA ALA A 83 26.22 9.16 -8.58
C ALA A 83 26.59 8.85 -7.12
N THR A 84 27.84 9.09 -6.72
CA THR A 84 28.32 8.73 -5.38
C THR A 84 29.33 9.75 -4.84
N GLU A 85 29.67 9.62 -3.55
CA GLU A 85 30.73 10.38 -2.87
C GLU A 85 30.50 11.90 -2.96
N HIS A 86 29.31 12.39 -2.60
CA HIS A 86 28.94 13.81 -2.70
C HIS A 86 28.83 14.36 -4.14
N ALA A 87 28.47 13.52 -5.12
CA ALA A 87 28.25 13.97 -6.49
C ALA A 87 26.93 14.75 -6.64
N ASN A 88 26.87 15.63 -7.64
CA ASN A 88 25.64 16.31 -8.05
C ASN A 88 25.41 16.11 -9.56
N VAL A 89 24.49 15.22 -9.92
CA VAL A 89 24.32 14.79 -11.32
C VAL A 89 22.99 15.26 -11.88
N TYR A 90 23.02 15.76 -13.12
CA TYR A 90 21.82 16.14 -13.88
C TYR A 90 21.73 15.28 -15.13
N VAL A 91 20.56 14.71 -15.39
CA VAL A 91 20.27 13.90 -16.58
C VAL A 91 19.00 14.46 -17.20
N ASP A 92 19.09 14.88 -18.45
CA ASP A 92 18.05 15.63 -19.15
C ASP A 92 17.82 15.03 -20.54
N HIS A 93 16.57 14.85 -20.97
CA HIS A 93 16.24 14.36 -22.32
C HIS A 93 17.04 13.10 -22.74
N THR A 94 17.21 12.15 -21.82
CA THR A 94 18.17 11.05 -21.97
C THR A 94 17.46 9.71 -21.85
N GLU A 95 17.85 8.77 -22.70
CA GLU A 95 17.44 7.36 -22.63
C GLU A 95 18.45 6.56 -21.80
N VAL A 96 17.98 5.75 -20.86
CA VAL A 96 18.81 4.86 -20.05
C VAL A 96 18.32 3.42 -20.23
N VAL A 97 19.18 2.55 -20.74
CA VAL A 97 18.84 1.15 -21.03
C VAL A 97 19.71 0.21 -20.23
N LYS A 98 19.07 -0.64 -19.42
CA LYS A 98 19.76 -1.58 -18.53
C LYS A 98 19.39 -3.03 -18.87
N PHE A 99 20.40 -3.81 -19.25
CA PHE A 99 20.37 -5.28 -19.23
C PHE A 99 21.34 -5.83 -18.18
N GLY A 100 21.21 -7.12 -17.87
CA GLY A 100 22.10 -7.81 -16.92
C GLY A 100 21.42 -8.03 -15.58
N TYR A 101 21.71 -9.18 -14.98
CA TYR A 101 21.11 -9.65 -13.74
C TYR A 101 21.98 -9.34 -12.53
N SER A 102 21.39 -9.23 -11.34
CA SER A 102 22.19 -9.25 -10.13
C SER A 102 22.48 -10.68 -9.70
N SER A 103 23.73 -11.00 -9.41
CA SER A 103 24.09 -12.30 -8.85
C SER A 103 23.51 -12.52 -7.45
N ASN A 104 23.02 -11.47 -6.79
CA ASN A 104 22.37 -11.55 -5.49
C ASN A 104 21.25 -10.50 -5.36
N LEU A 105 20.00 -10.96 -5.35
CA LEU A 105 18.83 -10.07 -5.24
C LEU A 105 18.74 -9.33 -3.90
N ILE A 106 19.28 -9.88 -2.80
CA ILE A 106 19.37 -9.14 -1.53
C ILE A 106 20.33 -7.96 -1.69
N GLN A 107 21.45 -8.12 -2.41
CA GLN A 107 22.38 -7.01 -2.64
C GLN A 107 21.78 -5.94 -3.55
N ALA A 108 20.97 -6.32 -4.54
CA ALA A 108 20.20 -5.39 -5.35
C ALA A 108 19.14 -4.64 -4.52
N SER A 109 18.36 -5.37 -3.71
CA SER A 109 17.27 -4.84 -2.89
C SER A 109 17.73 -3.96 -1.73
N PHE A 110 18.88 -4.25 -1.11
CA PHE A 110 19.33 -3.50 0.08
C PHE A 110 20.36 -2.42 -0.25
N TYR A 111 21.13 -2.58 -1.33
CA TYR A 111 22.24 -1.67 -1.67
C TYR A 111 22.14 -1.07 -3.08
N GLY A 112 21.08 -1.34 -3.84
CA GLY A 112 20.85 -0.74 -5.15
C GLY A 112 21.80 -1.19 -6.27
N VAL A 113 22.53 -2.29 -6.04
CA VAL A 113 23.39 -2.92 -7.04
C VAL A 113 22.55 -3.30 -8.26
N ASN A 114 23.14 -3.19 -9.46
CA ASN A 114 22.50 -3.58 -10.74
C ASN A 114 21.30 -2.71 -11.18
N SER A 115 20.92 -1.67 -10.44
CA SER A 115 19.90 -0.69 -10.87
C SER A 115 20.32 0.07 -12.14
N ALA A 116 19.37 0.62 -12.91
CA ALA A 116 19.74 1.44 -14.07
C ALA A 116 20.47 2.70 -13.63
N VAL A 117 19.87 3.44 -12.69
CA VAL A 117 20.44 4.66 -12.13
C VAL A 117 20.48 4.55 -10.61
N LEU A 118 21.67 4.75 -10.04
CA LEU A 118 21.92 4.73 -8.60
C LEU A 118 22.42 6.09 -8.11
N VAL A 119 21.81 6.61 -7.05
CA VAL A 119 22.35 7.72 -6.25
C VAL A 119 22.68 7.24 -4.85
N ALA A 120 23.91 7.45 -4.40
CA ALA A 120 24.39 6.96 -3.12
C ALA A 120 25.38 7.89 -2.43
N ASN A 121 25.68 7.61 -1.16
CA ASN A 121 26.76 8.24 -0.38
C ASN A 121 26.71 9.78 -0.42
N ASN A 122 25.61 10.36 0.10
CA ASN A 122 25.40 11.82 0.23
C ASN A 122 25.40 12.56 -1.11
N SER A 123 24.93 11.91 -2.19
CA SER A 123 24.89 12.49 -3.54
C SER A 123 23.48 12.96 -3.93
N GLN A 124 23.40 13.87 -4.89
CA GLN A 124 22.15 14.31 -5.49
C GLN A 124 22.08 13.95 -6.97
N LEU A 125 20.92 13.51 -7.40
CA LEU A 125 20.61 13.19 -8.78
C LEU A 125 19.33 13.91 -9.20
N ARG A 126 19.35 14.56 -10.36
CA ARG A 126 18.18 15.21 -10.98
C ARG A 126 17.95 14.59 -12.35
N LEU A 127 16.78 13.98 -12.52
CA LEU A 127 16.32 13.35 -13.76
C LEU A 127 15.16 14.18 -14.33
N THR A 128 15.30 14.68 -15.56
CA THR A 128 14.28 15.47 -16.24
C THR A 128 14.06 14.95 -17.65
N ASP A 129 12.80 14.73 -18.04
CA ASP A 129 12.43 14.26 -19.38
C ASP A 129 13.18 12.97 -19.80
N VAL A 130 13.21 11.96 -18.92
CA VAL A 130 13.99 10.72 -19.14
C VAL A 130 13.12 9.53 -19.51
N ASN A 131 13.68 8.61 -20.29
CA ASN A 131 13.13 7.28 -20.51
C ASN A 131 14.10 6.22 -19.96
N ILE A 132 13.66 5.40 -19.01
CA ILE A 132 14.49 4.37 -18.39
C ILE A 132 13.84 3.01 -18.61
N THR A 133 14.55 2.12 -19.28
CA THR A 133 14.11 0.76 -19.57
C THR A 133 15.05 -0.24 -18.91
N THR A 134 14.51 -1.12 -18.07
CA THR A 134 15.27 -2.19 -17.42
C THR A 134 14.78 -3.59 -17.79
N HIS A 135 15.73 -4.50 -17.91
CA HIS A 135 15.54 -5.90 -18.24
C HIS A 135 16.13 -6.80 -17.17
N ASN A 136 15.65 -8.04 -17.15
CA ASN A 136 16.13 -9.15 -16.33
C ASN A 136 16.02 -8.97 -14.80
N GLY A 137 15.48 -7.89 -14.24
CA GLY A 137 15.33 -7.74 -12.79
C GLY A 137 16.09 -6.55 -12.17
N ALA A 138 16.28 -5.47 -12.92
CA ALA A 138 16.95 -4.25 -12.42
C ALA A 138 15.94 -3.14 -12.10
N ALA A 139 16.08 -2.47 -10.96
CA ALA A 139 15.29 -1.29 -10.64
C ALA A 139 15.60 -0.12 -11.59
N ASN A 140 14.63 0.75 -11.91
CA ASN A 140 14.89 1.91 -12.78
C ASN A 140 15.76 2.95 -12.05
N VAL A 141 15.30 3.43 -10.89
CA VAL A 141 16.03 4.42 -10.09
C VAL A 141 16.15 3.95 -8.65
N TYR A 142 17.37 3.96 -8.13
CA TYR A 142 17.67 3.56 -6.76
C TYR A 142 18.34 4.69 -5.97
N ALA A 143 17.86 4.97 -4.75
CA ALA A 143 18.50 5.86 -3.79
C ALA A 143 18.96 5.11 -2.54
N TYR A 144 20.25 5.19 -2.20
CA TYR A 144 20.84 4.47 -1.06
C TYR A 144 21.72 5.37 -0.18
N GLY A 145 21.47 5.40 1.13
CA GLY A 145 22.35 6.10 2.07
C GLY A 145 21.81 7.48 2.47
N THR A 146 22.09 7.88 3.71
CA THR A 146 21.73 9.21 4.26
C THR A 146 22.14 10.34 3.31
N ASP A 147 21.23 11.31 3.15
CA ASP A 147 21.35 12.48 2.27
C ASP A 147 21.54 12.16 0.78
N SER A 148 21.31 10.92 0.37
CA SER A 148 21.30 10.54 -1.06
C SER A 148 19.90 10.72 -1.61
N VAL A 149 19.74 11.66 -2.53
CA VAL A 149 18.41 12.10 -2.99
C VAL A 149 18.31 12.08 -4.51
N ALA A 150 17.29 11.39 -5.03
CA ALA A 150 16.87 11.51 -6.42
C ALA A 150 15.68 12.46 -6.53
N TYR A 151 15.79 13.45 -7.40
CA TYR A 151 14.71 14.33 -7.84
C TYR A 151 14.34 13.95 -9.27
N ILE A 152 13.07 13.64 -9.51
CA ILE A 152 12.61 13.15 -10.81
C ILE A 152 11.43 14.02 -11.27
N ASP A 153 11.53 14.53 -12.48
CA ASP A 153 10.51 15.36 -13.11
C ASP A 153 10.27 14.88 -14.54
N ASN A 154 9.08 14.39 -14.83
CA ASN A 154 8.72 13.80 -16.12
C ASN A 154 9.61 12.61 -16.51
N ALA A 155 9.20 11.40 -16.10
CA ALA A 155 9.94 10.18 -16.43
C ALA A 155 9.02 9.08 -16.95
N TRP A 156 9.49 8.38 -17.98
CA TRP A 156 8.91 7.17 -18.51
C TRP A 156 9.74 5.98 -18.04
N LEU A 157 9.17 5.12 -17.21
CA LEU A 157 9.90 4.06 -16.51
C LEU A 157 9.31 2.69 -16.84
N TYR A 158 10.07 1.88 -17.55
CA TYR A 158 9.69 0.50 -17.85
C TYR A 158 10.63 -0.47 -17.15
N SER A 159 10.08 -1.52 -16.53
CA SER A 159 10.85 -2.54 -15.84
C SER A 159 10.33 -3.96 -16.06
N SER A 160 11.26 -4.92 -16.13
CA SER A 160 10.96 -6.34 -16.28
C SER A 160 11.97 -7.25 -15.60
N GLY A 161 11.56 -8.49 -15.33
CA GLY A 161 12.26 -9.44 -14.47
C GLY A 161 12.00 -9.19 -12.98
N PRO A 162 12.47 -10.07 -12.09
CA PRO A 162 12.12 -10.06 -10.68
C PRO A 162 12.72 -8.85 -9.97
N THR A 163 12.04 -8.31 -8.96
CA THR A 163 12.54 -7.21 -8.10
C THR A 163 12.90 -5.91 -8.83
N ALA A 164 12.45 -5.76 -10.08
CA ALA A 164 12.65 -4.60 -10.92
C ALA A 164 11.70 -3.46 -10.55
N HIS A 165 11.88 -2.87 -9.38
CA HIS A 165 11.08 -1.73 -8.94
C HIS A 165 11.28 -0.50 -9.82
N GLY A 166 10.26 0.35 -9.94
CA GLY A 166 10.40 1.64 -10.65
C GLY A 166 11.30 2.59 -9.87
N LEU A 167 10.78 3.09 -8.75
CA LEU A 167 11.51 3.92 -7.80
C LEU A 167 11.80 3.11 -6.56
N TYR A 168 13.08 3.02 -6.16
CA TYR A 168 13.50 2.18 -5.05
C TYR A 168 14.41 2.95 -4.08
N ALA A 169 14.01 3.08 -2.83
CA ALA A 169 14.78 3.76 -1.81
C ALA A 169 15.08 2.83 -0.63
N ALA A 170 16.30 2.88 -0.11
CA ALA A 170 16.69 2.20 1.13
C ALA A 170 17.89 2.92 1.78
N GLY A 171 18.31 2.47 2.96
CA GLY A 171 19.50 2.98 3.64
C GLY A 171 19.41 4.46 4.02
N ASN A 172 18.22 4.98 4.30
CA ASN A 172 17.90 6.41 4.43
C ASN A 172 17.99 7.24 3.12
N GLY A 173 18.00 6.57 1.98
CA GLY A 173 17.85 7.22 0.68
C GLY A 173 16.46 7.81 0.50
N THR A 174 16.38 8.90 -0.28
CA THR A 174 15.11 9.60 -0.55
C THR A 174 14.88 9.73 -2.05
N ILE A 175 13.65 9.49 -2.48
CA ILE A 175 13.19 9.81 -3.84
C ILE A 175 12.04 10.80 -3.74
N ARG A 176 12.16 11.87 -4.53
CA ARG A 176 11.09 12.85 -4.77
C ARG A 176 10.81 12.88 -6.26
N ALA A 177 9.62 12.43 -6.65
CA ALA A 177 9.27 12.26 -8.04
C ALA A 177 7.94 12.94 -8.35
N ARG A 178 7.83 13.53 -9.53
CA ARG A 178 6.56 14.01 -10.07
C ARG A 178 6.43 13.66 -11.54
N ASN A 179 5.20 13.49 -12.02
CA ASN A 179 4.90 13.20 -13.41
C ASN A 179 5.66 11.95 -13.91
N VAL A 180 5.59 10.86 -13.15
CA VAL A 180 6.20 9.58 -13.49
C VAL A 180 5.14 8.65 -14.07
N HIS A 181 5.45 8.02 -15.20
CA HIS A 181 4.65 6.94 -15.75
C HIS A 181 5.47 5.66 -15.65
N HIS A 182 5.01 4.72 -14.83
CA HIS A 182 5.71 3.46 -14.60
C HIS A 182 4.86 2.26 -14.98
N PHE A 183 5.51 1.29 -15.64
CA PHE A 183 4.96 -0.05 -15.87
C PHE A 183 5.99 -1.11 -15.48
N SER A 184 5.55 -2.11 -14.70
CA SER A 184 6.34 -3.31 -14.43
C SER A 184 5.60 -4.61 -14.69
N GLY A 185 6.29 -5.50 -15.40
CA GLY A 185 5.77 -6.83 -15.74
C GLY A 185 6.23 -7.97 -14.81
N GLY A 186 7.22 -7.73 -13.96
CA GLY A 186 7.87 -8.78 -13.16
C GLY A 186 7.15 -9.10 -11.85
N ASN A 187 7.59 -10.15 -11.16
CA ASN A 187 7.12 -10.49 -9.82
C ASN A 187 7.94 -9.75 -8.74
N ARG A 188 7.28 -9.33 -7.65
CA ARG A 188 7.87 -8.51 -6.57
C ARG A 188 8.49 -7.20 -7.07
N CYS A 189 7.84 -6.55 -8.04
CA CYS A 189 8.32 -5.35 -8.72
C CYS A 189 7.36 -4.18 -8.48
N SER A 190 7.24 -3.74 -7.23
CA SER A 190 6.39 -2.60 -6.91
C SER A 190 6.82 -1.34 -7.65
N SER A 191 5.86 -0.48 -8.03
CA SER A 191 6.18 0.76 -8.75
C SER A 191 7.05 1.68 -7.91
N PHE A 192 6.67 1.87 -6.65
CA PHE A 192 7.40 2.69 -5.70
C PHE A 192 7.71 1.82 -4.48
N SER A 193 8.98 1.66 -4.15
CA SER A 193 9.45 0.77 -3.08
C SER A 193 10.36 1.52 -2.12
N GLY A 194 9.96 1.58 -0.85
CA GLY A 194 10.80 2.03 0.26
C GLY A 194 11.12 0.84 1.15
N ASP A 195 12.39 0.44 1.24
CA ASP A 195 12.81 -0.78 1.93
C ASP A 195 13.45 -0.54 3.30
N THR A 196 13.95 -1.61 3.89
CA THR A 196 14.82 -1.65 5.07
C THR A 196 16.30 -1.67 4.66
N PRO A 197 17.19 -0.90 5.34
CA PRO A 197 16.88 0.20 6.25
C PRO A 197 16.08 1.31 5.54
N ALA A 198 15.32 2.10 6.30
CA ALA A 198 14.26 3.00 5.82
C ALA A 198 14.53 3.68 4.46
N GLY A 199 13.65 3.46 3.48
CA GLY A 199 13.51 4.29 2.28
C GLY A 199 12.45 5.36 2.45
N TYR A 200 12.65 6.52 1.82
CA TYR A 200 11.68 7.63 1.85
C TYR A 200 11.19 7.96 0.44
N LEU A 201 9.87 7.86 0.24
CA LEU A 201 9.23 8.13 -1.05
C LEU A 201 8.25 9.29 -0.96
N TYR A 202 8.35 10.21 -1.92
CA TYR A 202 7.38 11.27 -2.20
C TYR A 202 7.10 11.27 -3.69
N VAL A 203 5.89 10.89 -4.10
CA VAL A 203 5.51 10.74 -5.51
C VAL A 203 4.23 11.51 -5.79
N GLU A 204 4.28 12.38 -6.79
CA GLU A 204 3.19 13.31 -7.12
C GLU A 204 2.79 13.17 -8.59
N ASP A 205 1.52 13.43 -8.92
CA ASP A 205 1.04 13.57 -10.30
C ASP A 205 1.44 12.41 -11.23
N SER A 206 1.35 11.17 -10.75
CA SER A 206 2.00 10.01 -11.40
C SER A 206 1.04 8.87 -11.73
N ILE A 207 1.48 8.01 -12.63
CA ILE A 207 0.77 6.82 -13.10
C ILE A 207 1.64 5.59 -12.83
N ALA A 208 1.03 4.56 -12.26
CA ALA A 208 1.72 3.34 -11.88
C ALA A 208 0.91 2.10 -12.25
N HIS A 209 1.54 1.15 -12.95
CA HIS A 209 0.92 -0.09 -13.36
C HIS A 209 1.85 -1.28 -13.11
N THR A 210 1.36 -2.27 -12.39
CA THR A 210 2.09 -3.52 -12.10
C THR A 210 1.22 -4.74 -12.36
N THR A 211 1.82 -5.78 -12.94
CA THR A 211 1.06 -6.97 -13.36
C THR A 211 1.38 -8.25 -12.56
N GLY A 212 2.61 -8.38 -12.05
CA GLY A 212 3.06 -9.59 -11.37
C GLY A 212 2.65 -9.70 -9.89
N ILE A 213 2.68 -10.93 -9.39
CA ILE A 213 2.46 -11.24 -7.97
C ILE A 213 3.47 -10.51 -7.09
N GLY A 214 2.98 -9.90 -6.01
CA GLY A 214 3.79 -9.15 -5.04
C GLY A 214 4.32 -7.81 -5.57
N SER A 215 3.88 -7.38 -6.75
CA SER A 215 4.26 -6.10 -7.36
C SER A 215 3.21 -5.05 -7.04
N ALA A 216 3.31 -4.41 -5.88
CA ALA A 216 2.35 -3.41 -5.43
C ALA A 216 2.47 -2.07 -6.19
N ILE A 217 1.53 -1.15 -6.02
CA ILE A 217 1.79 0.25 -6.39
C ILE A 217 2.85 0.82 -5.45
N VAL A 218 2.67 0.61 -4.15
CA VAL A 218 3.62 1.01 -3.12
C VAL A 218 3.98 -0.18 -2.25
N PHE A 219 5.28 -0.47 -2.18
CA PHE A 219 5.87 -1.23 -1.09
C PHE A 219 6.47 -0.24 -0.09
N ALA A 220 5.96 -0.20 1.14
CA ALA A 220 6.41 0.78 2.13
C ALA A 220 6.90 0.10 3.41
N VAL A 221 8.20 0.23 3.65
CA VAL A 221 8.81 0.19 4.96
C VAL A 221 9.09 1.63 5.38
N LYS A 222 8.58 2.03 6.55
CA LYS A 222 8.78 3.35 7.17
C LYS A 222 8.05 4.54 6.55
N HIS A 223 8.26 4.92 5.28
CA HIS A 223 7.65 6.16 4.76
C HIS A 223 7.34 6.15 3.26
N ALA A 224 6.06 6.37 2.93
CA ALA A 224 5.63 6.66 1.57
C ALA A 224 4.52 7.72 1.56
N ASN A 225 4.63 8.69 0.64
CA ASN A 225 3.61 9.69 0.41
C ASN A 225 3.29 9.78 -1.09
N LEU A 226 2.04 9.51 -1.43
CA LEU A 226 1.49 9.67 -2.78
C LEU A 226 0.48 10.82 -2.81
N THR A 227 0.62 11.69 -3.81
CA THR A 227 -0.35 12.76 -4.08
C THR A 227 -0.77 12.71 -5.54
N ASN A 228 -2.07 12.69 -5.83
CA ASN A 228 -2.60 12.69 -7.20
C ASN A 228 -1.99 11.57 -8.07
N VAL A 229 -1.97 10.36 -7.53
CA VAL A 229 -1.46 9.16 -8.23
C VAL A 229 -2.61 8.29 -8.67
N VAL A 230 -2.53 7.81 -9.92
CA VAL A 230 -3.40 6.73 -10.40
C VAL A 230 -2.60 5.43 -10.49
N GLY A 231 -3.09 4.40 -9.81
CA GLY A 231 -2.40 3.12 -9.65
C GLY A 231 -3.27 1.94 -10.03
N TYR A 232 -2.72 0.99 -10.78
CA TYR A 232 -3.38 -0.28 -11.12
C TYR A 232 -2.44 -1.47 -10.89
N ALA A 233 -2.66 -2.22 -9.81
CA ALA A 233 -1.94 -3.44 -9.50
C ALA A 233 -2.85 -4.65 -9.78
N GLU A 234 -2.50 -5.46 -10.77
CA GLU A 234 -3.35 -6.58 -11.23
C GLU A 234 -3.41 -7.73 -10.22
N GLN A 235 -2.25 -8.11 -9.69
CA GLN A 235 -2.06 -9.30 -8.85
C GLN A 235 -1.33 -8.99 -7.55
N SER A 236 -1.51 -7.76 -7.06
CA SER A 236 -0.91 -7.30 -5.82
C SER A 236 -1.72 -6.16 -5.18
N PRO A 237 -1.57 -5.94 -3.86
CA PRO A 237 -2.16 -4.79 -3.21
C PRO A 237 -1.73 -3.46 -3.83
N ALA A 238 -2.53 -2.42 -3.64
CA ALA A 238 -2.09 -1.05 -3.92
C ALA A 238 -1.00 -0.66 -2.92
N PHE A 239 -1.20 -0.97 -1.63
CA PHE A 239 -0.21 -0.80 -0.58
C PHE A 239 0.17 -2.14 0.03
N PHE A 240 1.46 -2.43 0.06
CA PHE A 240 2.03 -3.57 0.75
C PHE A 240 3.05 -3.06 1.77
N THR A 241 2.76 -3.21 3.06
CA THR A 241 3.56 -2.60 4.11
C THR A 241 4.00 -3.62 5.16
N ILE A 242 5.23 -3.44 5.65
CA ILE A 242 5.84 -4.34 6.63
C ILE A 242 6.40 -3.53 7.80
N GLY A 243 6.05 -3.94 9.02
CA GLY A 243 6.63 -3.42 10.26
C GLY A 243 5.99 -2.11 10.70
N GLU A 244 6.83 -1.18 11.16
CA GLU A 244 6.43 0.16 11.58
C GLU A 244 6.68 1.19 10.46
N GLY A 245 5.85 2.22 10.41
CA GLY A 245 5.96 3.25 9.39
C GLY A 245 4.70 4.06 9.17
N HIS A 246 4.71 4.83 8.10
CA HIS A 246 3.62 5.71 7.70
C HIS A 246 3.48 5.70 6.17
N ALA A 247 2.29 5.40 5.67
CA ALA A 247 1.96 5.50 4.26
C ALA A 247 0.72 6.39 4.06
N VAL A 248 0.80 7.34 3.13
CA VAL A 248 -0.28 8.27 2.80
C VAL A 248 -0.58 8.20 1.31
N ALA A 249 -1.87 8.19 0.98
CA ALA A 249 -2.37 8.55 -0.34
C ALA A 249 -3.36 9.71 -0.21
N THR A 250 -3.07 10.80 -0.92
CA THR A 250 -3.91 11.99 -1.03
C THR A 250 -4.34 12.18 -2.48
N ASP A 251 -5.62 12.41 -2.72
CA ASP A 251 -6.19 12.64 -4.06
C ASP A 251 -5.88 11.52 -5.08
N CYS A 252 -5.77 10.27 -4.64
CA CYS A 252 -5.39 9.14 -5.51
C CYS A 252 -6.59 8.34 -6.04
N ASP A 253 -6.43 7.65 -7.16
CA ASP A 253 -7.33 6.56 -7.61
C ASP A 253 -6.52 5.27 -7.78
N LEU A 254 -6.74 4.31 -6.90
CA LEU A 254 -5.95 3.09 -6.80
C LEU A 254 -6.84 1.88 -7.02
N THR A 255 -6.38 0.96 -7.84
CA THR A 255 -6.96 -0.37 -8.00
C THR A 255 -5.95 -1.43 -7.59
N ALA A 256 -6.40 -2.35 -6.75
CA ALA A 256 -5.62 -3.45 -6.23
C ALA A 256 -6.30 -4.78 -6.58
N GLY A 257 -5.50 -5.80 -6.85
CA GLY A 257 -5.96 -7.19 -6.94
C GLY A 257 -5.12 -8.07 -6.01
N LEU A 258 -5.63 -9.23 -5.59
CA LEU A 258 -4.92 -10.19 -4.72
C LEU A 258 -4.50 -9.63 -3.33
N LEU A 259 -4.73 -10.39 -2.26
CA LEU A 259 -4.39 -10.06 -0.86
C LEU A 259 -5.02 -8.78 -0.25
N GLY A 260 -5.51 -7.81 -1.02
CA GLY A 260 -6.33 -6.72 -0.51
C GLY A 260 -5.99 -5.37 -1.12
N GLY A 261 -6.74 -4.34 -0.73
CA GLY A 261 -6.44 -2.96 -1.13
C GLY A 261 -5.14 -2.46 -0.50
N ALA A 262 -5.10 -2.50 0.83
CA ALA A 262 -3.89 -2.31 1.62
C ALA A 262 -3.65 -3.54 2.51
N VAL A 263 -2.43 -4.07 2.44
CA VAL A 263 -1.95 -5.18 3.28
C VAL A 263 -0.91 -4.62 4.22
N ILE A 264 -1.25 -4.60 5.50
CA ILE A 264 -0.45 -4.00 6.57
C ILE A 264 -0.09 -5.11 7.55
N PHE A 265 1.18 -5.49 7.63
CA PHE A 265 1.59 -6.56 8.52
C PHE A 265 2.96 -6.35 9.11
N SER A 266 3.35 -7.20 10.06
CA SER A 266 4.72 -7.29 10.52
C SER A 266 5.15 -8.75 10.61
N ILE A 267 6.45 -8.95 10.76
CA ILE A 267 7.07 -10.25 11.07
C ILE A 267 7.51 -10.32 12.54
N SER A 268 7.17 -9.30 13.34
CA SER A 268 7.31 -9.27 14.78
C SER A 268 6.25 -8.35 15.40
N LYS A 269 5.75 -8.70 16.59
CA LYS A 269 4.78 -7.89 17.34
C LYS A 269 5.42 -6.78 18.20
N ASP A 270 6.68 -6.44 17.95
CA ASP A 270 7.41 -5.41 18.72
C ASP A 270 7.09 -3.97 18.28
N THR A 271 6.14 -3.79 17.35
CA THR A 271 5.74 -2.47 16.85
C THR A 271 4.70 -1.77 17.71
N GLN A 272 4.38 -2.26 18.92
CA GLN A 272 3.33 -1.66 19.75
C GLN A 272 3.58 -0.18 20.09
N ALA A 273 4.84 0.17 20.35
CA ALA A 273 5.22 1.55 20.63
C ALA A 273 5.13 2.46 19.40
N TYR A 274 5.12 1.87 18.20
CA TYR A 274 5.17 2.55 16.91
C TYR A 274 4.27 1.84 15.90
N PRO A 275 2.93 1.94 16.05
CA PRO A 275 2.01 1.31 15.13
C PRO A 275 2.23 1.81 13.70
N PHE A 276 1.96 0.96 12.71
CA PHE A 276 1.96 1.39 11.32
C PHE A 276 0.77 2.33 11.09
N GLN A 277 1.03 3.51 10.55
CA GLN A 277 0.01 4.51 10.26
C GLN A 277 -0.31 4.52 8.77
N PHE A 278 -1.56 4.27 8.41
CA PHE A 278 -2.02 4.30 7.02
C PHE A 278 -3.08 5.39 6.85
N THR A 279 -2.94 6.25 5.86
CA THR A 279 -3.90 7.35 5.61
C THR A 279 -4.37 7.36 4.17
N LEU A 280 -5.68 7.37 3.98
CA LEU A 280 -6.35 7.71 2.73
C LEU A 280 -7.06 9.05 2.92
N GLU A 281 -6.74 10.03 2.09
CA GLU A 281 -7.38 11.34 2.07
C GLU A 281 -7.84 11.66 0.65
N ASN A 282 -9.12 12.00 0.48
CA ASN A 282 -9.72 12.26 -0.85
C ASN A 282 -9.43 11.16 -1.89
N THR A 283 -9.29 9.91 -1.44
CA THR A 283 -8.74 8.83 -2.25
C THR A 283 -9.78 7.75 -2.49
N ARG A 284 -9.76 7.19 -3.70
CA ARG A 284 -10.54 6.02 -4.08
C ARG A 284 -9.63 4.80 -4.14
N LEU A 285 -9.97 3.76 -3.38
CA LEU A 285 -9.30 2.46 -3.40
C LEU A 285 -10.29 1.36 -3.81
N LYS A 286 -10.14 0.83 -5.03
CA LYS A 286 -10.91 -0.31 -5.54
C LYS A 286 -10.12 -1.60 -5.34
N VAL A 287 -10.79 -2.65 -4.86
CA VAL A 287 -10.22 -3.98 -4.67
C VAL A 287 -10.99 -4.98 -5.53
N LEU A 288 -10.24 -5.70 -6.36
CA LEU A 288 -10.76 -6.71 -7.29
C LEU A 288 -10.86 -8.09 -6.61
N GLY A 289 -11.85 -8.88 -7.00
CA GLY A 289 -12.03 -10.25 -6.54
C GLY A 289 -12.36 -10.39 -5.06
N ASP A 290 -11.97 -11.51 -4.47
CA ASP A 290 -12.38 -11.92 -3.11
C ASP A 290 -11.47 -11.35 -1.99
N ALA A 291 -10.68 -10.32 -2.29
CA ALA A 291 -9.77 -9.73 -1.32
C ALA A 291 -10.44 -8.62 -0.49
N PRO A 292 -10.03 -8.39 0.77
CA PRO A 292 -10.61 -7.34 1.61
C PRO A 292 -10.07 -5.95 1.22
N GLY A 293 -10.77 -4.91 1.66
CA GLY A 293 -10.31 -3.52 1.53
C GLY A 293 -8.98 -3.30 2.24
N LEU A 294 -8.97 -3.60 3.54
CA LEU A 294 -7.83 -3.48 4.43
C LEU A 294 -7.56 -4.85 5.09
N TRP A 295 -6.31 -5.27 5.12
CA TRP A 295 -5.91 -6.49 5.80
C TRP A 295 -4.78 -6.22 6.78
N TYR A 296 -4.96 -6.68 8.01
CA TYR A 296 -4.01 -6.55 9.11
C TYR A 296 -3.57 -7.93 9.59
N GLY A 297 -2.25 -8.17 9.58
CA GLY A 297 -1.66 -9.41 10.07
C GLY A 297 -0.49 -9.16 10.99
N THR A 298 -0.45 -9.78 12.18
CA THR A 298 0.72 -9.69 13.08
C THR A 298 1.23 -8.25 13.29
N VAL A 299 0.35 -7.27 13.53
CA VAL A 299 0.73 -5.84 13.52
C VAL A 299 -0.06 -5.01 14.52
N TYR A 300 0.52 -3.91 14.98
CA TYR A 300 -0.23 -2.78 15.53
C TYR A 300 -0.40 -1.72 14.45
N ALA A 301 -1.63 -1.34 14.13
CA ALA A 301 -1.88 -0.41 13.04
C ALA A 301 -3.02 0.57 13.34
N ASP A 302 -2.82 1.82 12.95
CA ASP A 302 -3.86 2.85 12.94
C ASP A 302 -4.09 3.28 11.48
N SER A 303 -5.34 3.26 11.04
CA SER A 303 -5.74 3.64 9.69
C SER A 303 -6.72 4.80 9.71
N TYR A 304 -6.46 5.83 8.91
CA TYR A 304 -7.27 7.04 8.82
C TYR A 304 -7.88 7.15 7.42
N ILE A 305 -9.20 7.09 7.34
CA ILE A 305 -9.96 7.16 6.09
C ILE A 305 -10.75 8.46 6.09
N ARG A 306 -10.31 9.46 5.31
CA ARG A 306 -10.86 10.81 5.29
C ARG A 306 -11.39 11.17 3.91
N ASN A 307 -12.67 11.51 3.81
CA ASN A 307 -13.32 11.83 2.54
C ASN A 307 -12.96 10.83 1.41
N SER A 308 -12.92 9.55 1.75
CA SER A 308 -12.33 8.50 0.89
C SER A 308 -13.29 7.35 0.69
N GLN A 309 -13.04 6.56 -0.36
CA GLN A 309 -13.83 5.39 -0.72
C GLN A 309 -12.97 4.14 -0.74
N ILE A 310 -13.45 3.08 -0.12
CA ILE A 310 -12.90 1.72 -0.26
C ILE A 310 -14.01 0.86 -0.86
N ILE A 311 -13.78 0.30 -2.05
CA ILE A 311 -14.77 -0.45 -2.82
C ILE A 311 -14.24 -1.87 -3.00
N THR A 312 -14.93 -2.86 -2.42
CA THR A 312 -14.47 -4.25 -2.42
C THR A 312 -15.51 -5.16 -3.07
N GLU A 313 -15.08 -5.99 -4.02
CA GLU A 313 -15.96 -6.98 -4.65
C GLU A 313 -16.30 -8.15 -3.71
N SER A 314 -15.43 -8.43 -2.74
CA SER A 314 -15.64 -9.42 -1.67
C SER A 314 -16.76 -9.06 -0.68
N GLY A 315 -17.13 -7.78 -0.61
CA GLY A 315 -17.99 -7.26 0.45
C GLY A 315 -17.31 -7.23 1.83
N ILE A 316 -16.00 -7.47 1.92
CA ILE A 316 -15.22 -7.36 3.17
C ILE A 316 -14.45 -6.05 3.16
N LEU A 317 -14.75 -5.17 4.12
CA LEU A 317 -14.07 -3.89 4.26
C LEU A 317 -12.71 -4.05 4.94
N ALA A 318 -12.66 -4.76 6.06
CA ALA A 318 -11.43 -4.93 6.81
C ALA A 318 -11.33 -6.29 7.51
N VAL A 319 -10.11 -6.82 7.57
CA VAL A 319 -9.78 -8.08 8.25
C VAL A 319 -8.61 -7.87 9.21
N ALA A 320 -8.75 -8.31 10.46
CA ALA A 320 -7.64 -8.44 11.41
C ALA A 320 -7.41 -9.92 11.75
N ASN A 321 -6.20 -10.42 11.53
CA ASN A 321 -5.94 -11.86 11.64
C ASN A 321 -4.58 -12.19 12.28
N PHE A 322 -4.56 -13.33 12.96
CA PHE A 322 -3.36 -14.05 13.39
C PHE A 322 -2.76 -14.76 12.16
N SER A 323 -2.06 -14.00 11.33
CA SER A 323 -1.46 -14.50 10.10
C SER A 323 -0.39 -13.55 9.59
N THR A 324 0.42 -14.02 8.65
CA THR A 324 1.37 -13.19 7.89
C THR A 324 1.19 -13.46 6.40
N ILE A 325 2.07 -12.93 5.55
CA ILE A 325 2.10 -13.21 4.11
C ILE A 325 3.21 -14.22 3.82
N THR A 326 2.98 -15.08 2.85
CA THR A 326 3.97 -16.05 2.44
C THR A 326 5.09 -15.41 1.65
N GLU A 327 6.23 -16.08 1.60
CA GLU A 327 7.34 -15.58 0.81
C GLU A 327 6.99 -15.47 -0.67
N ALA A 328 6.01 -16.22 -1.19
CA ALA A 328 5.56 -16.08 -2.58
C ALA A 328 4.62 -14.88 -2.82
N PHE A 329 4.16 -14.17 -1.77
CA PHE A 329 3.32 -12.96 -1.83
C PHE A 329 1.95 -13.19 -2.50
N ASN A 330 1.45 -14.42 -2.46
CA ASN A 330 0.19 -14.81 -3.13
C ASN A 330 -0.87 -15.43 -2.19
N PHE A 331 -0.55 -15.66 -0.92
CA PHE A 331 -1.54 -16.10 0.08
C PHE A 331 -1.19 -15.62 1.48
N TYR A 332 -2.22 -15.54 2.33
CA TYR A 332 -2.05 -15.36 3.77
C TYR A 332 -1.57 -16.68 4.39
N SER A 333 -0.47 -16.61 5.12
CA SER A 333 0.16 -17.74 5.81
C SER A 333 -0.50 -18.02 7.15
N ASP A 334 -0.55 -19.30 7.52
CA ASP A 334 -0.89 -19.75 8.87
C ASP A 334 0.37 -20.05 9.71
N TYR A 335 0.18 -20.41 10.97
CA TYR A 335 1.29 -20.80 11.87
C TYR A 335 2.07 -22.00 11.35
N ALA A 336 1.40 -22.99 10.75
CA ALA A 336 2.08 -24.20 10.26
C ALA A 336 3.13 -23.88 9.20
N THR A 337 2.87 -22.85 8.39
CA THR A 337 3.74 -22.40 7.30
C THR A 337 4.76 -21.35 7.75
N SER A 338 4.41 -20.50 8.71
CA SER A 338 5.25 -19.36 9.13
C SER A 338 5.98 -19.53 10.47
N GLY A 339 5.66 -20.55 11.26
CA GLY A 339 6.25 -20.77 12.57
C GLY A 339 6.00 -19.60 13.54
N ASP A 340 7.00 -19.29 14.36
CA ASP A 340 6.86 -18.36 15.50
C ASP A 340 6.78 -16.87 15.13
N ILE A 341 6.83 -16.50 13.84
CA ILE A 341 6.71 -15.10 13.39
C ILE A 341 5.25 -14.60 13.37
N VAL A 342 4.27 -15.50 13.51
CA VAL A 342 2.84 -15.15 13.46
C VAL A 342 2.34 -14.72 14.84
N ALA A 343 1.68 -13.56 14.90
CA ALA A 343 1.06 -13.03 16.11
C ALA A 343 -0.30 -12.39 15.80
N THR A 344 -1.04 -11.98 16.83
CA THR A 344 -2.34 -11.31 16.65
C THR A 344 -2.16 -9.90 16.07
N ALA A 345 -3.13 -9.45 15.28
CA ALA A 345 -3.23 -8.05 14.87
C ALA A 345 -4.02 -7.24 15.91
N ASP A 346 -3.63 -5.98 16.11
CA ASP A 346 -4.36 -4.98 16.90
C ASP A 346 -4.46 -3.73 16.01
N SER A 347 -5.66 -3.49 15.48
CA SER A 347 -5.89 -2.53 14.41
C SER A 347 -7.04 -1.59 14.74
N ARG A 348 -6.85 -0.30 14.42
CA ARG A 348 -7.86 0.75 14.60
C ARG A 348 -8.09 1.47 13.29
N ILE A 349 -9.35 1.67 12.95
CA ILE A 349 -9.76 2.40 11.76
C ILE A 349 -10.58 3.60 12.20
N TYR A 350 -10.12 4.79 11.84
CA TYR A 350 -10.76 6.07 12.06
C TYR A 350 -11.32 6.59 10.75
N VAL A 351 -12.63 6.85 10.72
CA VAL A 351 -13.34 7.23 9.51
C VAL A 351 -13.94 8.61 9.71
N GLU A 352 -13.59 9.54 8.82
CA GLU A 352 -14.09 10.91 8.80
C GLU A 352 -14.64 11.24 7.41
N GLU A 353 -15.82 11.88 7.36
CA GLU A 353 -16.42 12.42 6.13
C GLU A 353 -16.52 11.38 4.98
N SER A 354 -16.60 10.09 5.31
CA SER A 354 -16.54 8.98 4.34
C SER A 354 -17.79 8.10 4.40
N THR A 355 -18.16 7.53 3.25
CA THR A 355 -19.20 6.50 3.15
C THR A 355 -18.55 5.18 2.74
N LEU A 356 -18.57 4.20 3.64
CA LEU A 356 -17.91 2.91 3.45
C LEU A 356 -18.94 1.77 3.47
N GLU A 357 -18.67 0.72 2.69
CA GLU A 357 -19.47 -0.49 2.65
C GLU A 357 -18.61 -1.73 2.88
N GLY A 358 -19.21 -2.76 3.47
CA GLY A 358 -18.59 -4.07 3.66
C GLY A 358 -18.39 -4.44 5.13
N ASP A 359 -18.13 -5.71 5.34
CA ASP A 359 -18.07 -6.32 6.66
C ASP A 359 -16.68 -6.13 7.32
N LEU A 360 -16.69 -6.09 8.65
CA LEU A 360 -15.50 -6.12 9.49
C LEU A 360 -15.33 -7.53 10.06
N VAL A 361 -14.14 -8.12 9.91
CA VAL A 361 -13.91 -9.50 10.36
C VAL A 361 -12.63 -9.59 11.18
N ALA A 362 -12.71 -10.22 12.35
CA ALA A 362 -11.55 -10.47 13.19
C ALA A 362 -11.40 -11.97 13.51
N TYR A 363 -10.16 -12.42 13.69
CA TYR A 363 -9.81 -13.83 13.86
C TYR A 363 -8.79 -14.03 15.00
N ASN A 364 -8.88 -15.18 15.68
CA ASN A 364 -7.78 -15.78 16.45
C ASN A 364 -7.05 -14.85 17.45
N GLY A 365 -7.79 -14.10 18.24
CA GLY A 365 -7.31 -13.21 19.29
C GLY A 365 -6.89 -11.82 18.78
N SER A 366 -7.19 -11.52 17.51
CA SER A 366 -6.94 -10.20 16.93
C SER A 366 -8.02 -9.20 17.33
N THR A 367 -7.66 -7.93 17.29
CA THR A 367 -8.54 -6.81 17.62
C THR A 367 -8.73 -5.90 16.41
N LEU A 368 -9.98 -5.51 16.15
CA LEU A 368 -10.35 -4.56 15.11
C LEU A 368 -11.34 -3.54 15.67
N GLU A 369 -10.89 -2.30 15.83
CA GLU A 369 -11.68 -1.17 16.29
C GLU A 369 -12.06 -0.27 15.11
N PHE A 370 -13.32 0.17 15.06
CA PHE A 370 -13.86 0.97 13.97
C PHE A 370 -14.61 2.19 14.50
N SER A 371 -14.11 3.38 14.19
CA SER A 371 -14.63 4.66 14.71
C SER A 371 -15.17 5.53 13.59
N LEU A 372 -16.45 5.90 13.69
CA LEU A 372 -17.14 6.77 12.75
C LEU A 372 -17.33 8.16 13.35
N GLU A 373 -16.67 9.15 12.75
CA GLU A 373 -16.74 10.55 13.17
C GLU A 373 -17.08 11.47 11.98
N ARG A 374 -17.54 12.69 12.27
CA ARG A 374 -17.66 13.79 11.29
C ARG A 374 -18.46 13.39 10.04
N HIS A 375 -19.75 13.11 10.24
CA HIS A 375 -20.69 12.78 9.16
C HIS A 375 -20.29 11.54 8.35
N SER A 376 -19.66 10.55 9.00
CA SER A 376 -19.31 9.28 8.35
C SER A 376 -20.47 8.31 8.32
N HIS A 377 -20.47 7.43 7.32
CA HIS A 377 -21.53 6.46 7.09
C HIS A 377 -20.91 5.09 6.81
N TRP A 378 -21.43 4.06 7.46
CA TRP A 378 -21.01 2.69 7.20
C TRP A 378 -22.22 1.78 6.96
N SER A 379 -22.17 0.96 5.90
CA SER A 379 -23.13 -0.12 5.67
C SER A 379 -22.42 -1.47 5.75
N GLY A 380 -22.69 -2.24 6.80
CA GLY A 380 -22.00 -3.51 7.05
C GLY A 380 -22.37 -4.12 8.39
N ARG A 381 -21.73 -5.25 8.70
CA ARG A 381 -21.75 -5.89 10.02
C ARG A 381 -20.32 -6.20 10.49
N ALA A 382 -20.18 -6.51 11.77
CA ALA A 382 -18.92 -6.99 12.34
C ALA A 382 -19.11 -8.39 12.94
N TYR A 383 -18.18 -9.31 12.67
CA TYR A 383 -18.25 -10.67 13.23
C TYR A 383 -16.88 -11.33 13.40
N VAL A 384 -16.79 -12.25 14.36
CA VAL A 384 -15.62 -13.10 14.56
C VAL A 384 -15.67 -14.23 13.54
N GLY A 385 -14.65 -14.31 12.68
CA GLY A 385 -14.62 -15.29 11.59
C GLY A 385 -14.22 -16.69 12.05
N TYR A 386 -13.31 -16.79 13.02
CA TYR A 386 -12.89 -18.04 13.64
C TYR A 386 -12.14 -17.79 14.96
N GLY A 387 -12.29 -18.71 15.91
CA GLY A 387 -11.72 -18.59 17.26
C GLY A 387 -12.41 -17.51 18.08
N GLU A 388 -11.68 -16.92 19.02
CA GLU A 388 -12.10 -15.72 19.74
C GLU A 388 -11.47 -14.49 19.07
N ALA A 389 -12.10 -13.31 19.13
CA ALA A 389 -11.51 -12.05 18.67
C ALA A 389 -12.26 -10.86 19.28
N GLU A 390 -11.66 -9.66 19.26
CA GLU A 390 -12.28 -8.46 19.81
C GLU A 390 -12.66 -7.47 18.70
N LEU A 391 -13.95 -7.15 18.63
CA LEU A 391 -14.49 -6.16 17.71
C LEU A 391 -15.06 -4.99 18.51
N ALA A 392 -14.73 -3.77 18.09
CA ALA A 392 -15.25 -2.56 18.71
C ALA A 392 -15.79 -1.59 17.65
N VAL A 393 -16.94 -0.98 17.91
CA VAL A 393 -17.52 0.07 17.05
C VAL A 393 -17.85 1.29 17.90
N TYR A 394 -17.41 2.45 17.42
CA TYR A 394 -17.77 3.76 17.95
C TYR A 394 -18.49 4.62 16.90
N LEU A 395 -19.52 5.34 17.32
CA LEU A 395 -20.17 6.39 16.52
C LEU A 395 -20.24 7.71 17.29
N ASP A 396 -19.87 8.80 16.62
CA ASP A 396 -20.27 10.14 17.04
C ASP A 396 -21.76 10.41 16.71
N LYS A 397 -22.29 11.56 17.13
CA LYS A 397 -23.70 11.92 16.91
C LYS A 397 -24.03 12.23 15.44
N THR A 398 -23.02 12.51 14.62
CA THR A 398 -23.21 13.01 13.26
C THR A 398 -23.11 11.91 12.22
N SER A 399 -22.53 10.78 12.60
CA SER A 399 -22.28 9.61 11.78
C SER A 399 -23.37 8.58 11.95
N SER A 400 -23.51 7.67 10.97
CA SER A 400 -24.54 6.64 10.99
C SER A 400 -24.05 5.27 10.55
N TRP A 401 -24.77 4.24 10.99
CA TRP A 401 -24.51 2.86 10.65
C TRP A 401 -25.78 2.18 10.14
N ASN A 402 -25.69 1.61 8.95
CA ASN A 402 -26.69 0.76 8.33
C ASN A 402 -26.31 -0.72 8.50
N LEU A 403 -26.98 -1.41 9.41
CA LEU A 403 -26.69 -2.81 9.73
C LEU A 403 -27.10 -3.75 8.59
N THR A 404 -26.21 -4.63 8.19
CA THR A 404 -26.46 -5.68 7.17
C THR A 404 -26.57 -7.08 7.76
N GLY A 405 -26.35 -7.24 9.06
CA GLY A 405 -26.51 -8.49 9.76
C GLY A 405 -26.27 -8.36 11.27
N ASN A 406 -26.61 -9.42 12.01
CA ASN A 406 -26.39 -9.45 13.46
C ASN A 406 -24.89 -9.30 13.76
N THR A 407 -24.58 -8.46 14.74
CA THR A 407 -23.22 -8.05 15.08
C THR A 407 -22.97 -8.27 16.56
N ALA A 408 -21.86 -8.91 16.92
CA ALA A 408 -21.44 -9.10 18.30
C ALA A 408 -20.15 -8.32 18.54
N LEU A 409 -20.17 -7.40 19.50
CA LEU A 409 -19.06 -6.50 19.80
C LEU A 409 -18.57 -6.71 21.22
N LYS A 410 -17.26 -6.59 21.40
CA LYS A 410 -16.67 -6.40 22.73
C LYS A 410 -17.08 -5.03 23.26
N ASN A 411 -16.85 -3.98 22.47
CA ASN A 411 -17.18 -2.60 22.83
C ASN A 411 -18.13 -1.99 21.80
N PHE A 412 -19.23 -1.42 22.27
CA PHE A 412 -20.11 -0.61 21.44
C PHE A 412 -20.40 0.71 22.15
N THR A 413 -19.88 1.80 21.60
CA THR A 413 -20.05 3.14 22.15
C THR A 413 -20.74 4.03 21.11
N ASN A 414 -21.78 4.74 21.54
CA ASN A 414 -22.50 5.66 20.67
C ASN A 414 -22.74 6.97 21.42
N ALA A 415 -22.31 8.09 20.82
CA ALA A 415 -22.54 9.40 21.38
C ALA A 415 -24.03 9.83 21.32
N ASP A 416 -24.82 9.21 20.43
CA ASP A 416 -26.29 9.33 20.41
C ASP A 416 -26.94 8.14 21.12
N MET A 417 -27.27 8.33 22.40
CA MET A 417 -27.93 7.31 23.23
C MET A 417 -29.39 7.02 22.85
N SER A 418 -29.98 7.76 21.90
CA SER A 418 -31.26 7.39 21.30
C SER A 418 -31.12 6.29 20.25
N PHE A 419 -29.89 6.03 19.78
CA PHE A 419 -29.56 5.14 18.66
C PHE A 419 -30.29 5.50 17.36
N GLY A 420 -30.72 6.76 17.19
CA GLY A 420 -31.38 7.22 15.97
C GLY A 420 -30.46 7.17 14.74
N ASN A 421 -29.15 7.18 14.97
CA ASN A 421 -28.11 7.04 13.97
C ASN A 421 -27.72 5.58 13.61
N VAL A 422 -28.42 4.58 14.15
CA VAL A 422 -28.22 3.17 13.79
C VAL A 422 -29.50 2.62 13.14
N ASN A 423 -29.44 2.35 11.84
CA ASN A 423 -30.52 1.69 11.12
C ASN A 423 -30.31 0.17 11.16
N SER A 424 -31.16 -0.54 11.90
CA SER A 424 -30.99 -1.97 12.16
C SER A 424 -31.33 -2.88 11.00
N ASN A 425 -32.24 -2.48 10.10
CA ASN A 425 -32.80 -3.38 9.08
C ASN A 425 -33.29 -4.74 9.64
N GLY A 426 -33.76 -4.77 10.89
CA GLY A 426 -34.20 -5.98 11.58
C GLY A 426 -33.10 -6.78 12.28
N PHE A 427 -31.85 -6.34 12.21
CA PHE A 427 -30.69 -7.00 12.85
C PHE A 427 -30.34 -6.39 14.20
N SER A 428 -29.72 -7.19 15.07
CA SER A 428 -29.34 -6.75 16.42
C SER A 428 -27.82 -6.65 16.60
N VAL A 429 -27.44 -5.79 17.56
CA VAL A 429 -26.08 -5.66 18.08
C VAL A 429 -26.04 -6.20 19.50
N THR A 430 -25.13 -7.12 19.79
CA THR A 430 -24.81 -7.50 21.17
C THR A 430 -23.50 -6.88 21.62
N TYR A 431 -23.40 -6.58 22.92
CA TYR A 431 -22.20 -5.99 23.51
C TYR A 431 -21.83 -6.65 24.84
N ASP A 432 -20.54 -6.67 25.19
CA ASP A 432 -20.09 -7.15 26.51
C ASP A 432 -20.50 -6.17 27.62
N ALA A 433 -21.47 -6.55 28.43
CA ALA A 433 -22.00 -5.73 29.52
C ALA A 433 -20.99 -5.40 30.64
N ASP A 434 -19.90 -6.17 30.73
CA ASP A 434 -18.86 -6.00 31.74
C ASP A 434 -17.65 -5.21 31.23
N ALA A 435 -17.56 -5.00 29.91
CA ALA A 435 -16.50 -4.19 29.33
C ALA A 435 -16.58 -2.73 29.81
N PRO A 436 -15.47 -2.12 30.28
CA PRO A 436 -15.50 -0.76 30.83
C PRO A 436 -16.07 0.31 29.90
N ALA A 437 -15.85 0.19 28.59
CA ALA A 437 -16.37 1.12 27.59
C ALA A 437 -17.91 1.12 27.51
N ASN A 438 -18.55 0.00 27.86
CA ASN A 438 -20.00 -0.18 27.77
C ASN A 438 -20.74 0.20 29.07
N LYS A 439 -20.04 0.66 30.11
CA LYS A 439 -20.65 1.14 31.36
C LYS A 439 -21.80 2.13 31.14
N PRO A 440 -21.73 3.10 30.19
CA PRO A 440 -22.84 4.02 29.92
C PRO A 440 -24.13 3.32 29.45
N LEU A 441 -24.03 2.13 28.85
CA LEU A 441 -25.20 1.33 28.43
C LEU A 441 -25.92 0.67 29.61
N ALA A 442 -25.29 0.62 30.79
CA ALA A 442 -25.87 0.15 32.05
C ALA A 442 -26.56 -1.23 31.98
N ARG A 443 -26.02 -2.14 31.16
CA ARG A 443 -26.58 -3.48 30.90
C ARG A 443 -28.03 -3.47 30.39
N ARG A 444 -28.45 -2.41 29.68
CA ARG A 444 -29.83 -2.24 29.18
C ARG A 444 -29.96 -2.72 27.73
N THR A 445 -31.18 -3.12 27.38
CA THR A 445 -31.57 -3.34 25.98
C THR A 445 -32.23 -2.07 25.42
N PHE A 446 -31.85 -1.69 24.20
CA PHE A 446 -32.40 -0.57 23.44
C PHE A 446 -32.99 -1.09 22.13
N ASN A 447 -34.19 -0.62 21.77
CA ASN A 447 -34.77 -0.93 20.46
C ASN A 447 -34.18 0.01 19.41
N LEU A 448 -33.84 -0.54 18.25
CA LEU A 448 -33.31 0.21 17.13
C LEU A 448 -34.40 0.53 16.12
N THR A 449 -34.23 1.64 15.40
CA THR A 449 -34.98 1.92 14.18
C THR A 449 -34.75 0.79 13.19
N GLY A 450 -35.81 0.23 12.61
CA GLY A 450 -35.74 -0.92 11.69
C GLY A 450 -36.06 -2.28 12.33
N GLY A 451 -36.27 -2.36 13.65
CA GLY A 451 -36.83 -3.55 14.32
C GLY A 451 -35.86 -4.43 15.11
N GLY A 452 -34.56 -4.14 15.08
CA GLY A 452 -33.54 -4.83 15.89
C GLY A 452 -33.32 -4.22 17.28
N THR A 453 -32.29 -4.70 17.98
CA THR A 453 -31.94 -4.26 19.34
C THR A 453 -30.44 -4.07 19.54
N VAL A 454 -30.08 -3.23 20.50
CA VAL A 454 -28.75 -3.23 21.15
C VAL A 454 -28.93 -3.85 22.53
N SER A 455 -28.28 -4.97 22.82
CA SER A 455 -28.46 -5.68 24.11
C SER A 455 -27.17 -6.28 24.65
N PRO A 456 -27.06 -6.52 25.96
CA PRO A 456 -25.98 -7.34 26.52
C PRO A 456 -25.91 -8.71 25.83
N ALA A 457 -24.68 -9.19 25.57
CA ALA A 457 -24.41 -10.53 25.07
C ALA A 457 -24.71 -11.64 26.09
#